data_AF-A0A382ZKK2-F1
#
_entry.id   AF-A0A382ZKK2-F1
#
_cell.length_a   1.000
_cell.length_b   1.000
_cell.length_c   1.000
_cell.angle_alpha   90.00
_cell.angle_beta   90.00
_cell.angle_gamma   90.00
#
_symmetry.space_group_name_H-M   'P 1'
#
loop_
_entity.id
_entity.type
_entity.pdbx_description
1 polymer ?
#
loop_
_entity_poly.entity_id
_entity_poly.type
_entity_poly.pdbx_seq_one_letter_code
_entity_poly.pdbx_strand_id
1 'polypeptide(L)'
;MKSIYSLKTLRNIFDAKVFQIFHFLKFISIWRKYKRSYDFPILFQIQTVNRCNADCQMCPYSSTTAQNSLMLMEDNLFNQLINEISGRNEVELIVLSLQNEPLVDKNIIDRAKYIKLNAPKVKLELVSNGY
;
A
#
# COMPACT_ATOMS: atom_id res chain seq x y z
N MET A 1 54.00 0.27 14.09
CA MET A 1 52.55 0.27 13.73
C MET A 1 52.05 -1.17 13.74
N LYS A 2 51.08 -1.52 14.60
CA LYS A 2 50.43 -2.85 14.54
C LYS A 2 49.61 -2.92 13.25
N SER A 3 49.74 -4.02 12.50
CA SER A 3 49.00 -4.23 11.25
C SER A 3 47.50 -4.14 11.51
N ILE A 4 46.81 -3.27 10.77
CA ILE A 4 45.35 -3.08 10.81
C ILE A 4 44.63 -4.35 10.32
N TYR A 5 45.33 -5.21 9.57
CA TYR A 5 44.86 -6.47 9.03
C TYR A 5 45.08 -7.62 10.00
N SER A 6 44.38 -7.59 11.13
CA SER A 6 44.20 -8.81 11.92
C SER A 6 43.34 -9.82 11.13
N LEU A 7 43.49 -11.11 11.41
CA LEU A 7 42.60 -12.16 10.87
C LEU A 7 41.11 -11.84 11.08
N LYS A 8 40.77 -11.21 12.21
CA LYS A 8 39.42 -10.75 12.52
C LYS A 8 38.96 -9.63 11.57
N THR A 9 39.85 -8.69 11.23
CA THR A 9 39.57 -7.63 10.26
C THR A 9 39.31 -8.20 8.86
N LEU A 10 40.14 -9.14 8.41
CA LEU A 10 39.98 -9.79 7.10
C LEU A 10 38.68 -10.59 7.01
N ARG A 11 38.31 -11.32 8.07
CA ARG A 11 37.03 -12.01 8.18
C ARG A 11 35.84 -11.05 8.11
N ASN A 12 35.87 -9.94 8.85
CA ASN A 12 34.81 -8.95 8.82
C ASN A 12 34.63 -8.32 7.42
N ILE A 13 35.73 -8.04 6.72
CA ILE A 13 35.69 -7.52 5.34
C ILE A 13 35.07 -8.55 4.40
N PHE A 14 35.42 -9.83 4.55
CA PHE A 14 34.85 -10.91 3.77
C PHE A 14 33.33 -11.05 4.03
N ASP A 15 32.94 -11.11 5.30
CA ASP A 15 31.52 -11.22 5.71
C ASP A 15 30.70 -10.03 5.19
N ALA A 16 31.24 -8.81 5.24
CA ALA A 16 30.59 -7.61 4.69
C ALA A 16 30.41 -7.68 3.16
N LYS A 17 31.42 -8.17 2.42
CA LYS A 17 31.31 -8.35 0.96
C LYS A 17 30.29 -9.44 0.60
N VAL A 18 30.28 -10.55 1.35
CA VAL A 18 29.28 -11.61 1.19
C VAL A 18 27.88 -11.07 1.44
N PHE A 19 27.68 -10.29 2.50
CA PHE A 19 26.41 -9.62 2.79
C PHE A 19 26.00 -8.65 1.67
N GLN A 20 26.93 -7.86 1.12
CA GLN A 20 26.67 -6.98 -0.01
C GLN A 20 26.21 -7.76 -1.26
N ILE A 21 26.81 -8.92 -1.54
CA ILE A 21 26.38 -9.80 -2.65
C ILE A 21 24.95 -10.28 -2.40
N PHE A 22 24.63 -10.78 -1.21
CA PHE A 22 23.26 -11.21 -0.88
C PHE A 22 22.26 -10.07 -1.00
N HIS A 23 22.62 -8.87 -0.53
CA HIS A 23 21.79 -7.68 -0.67
C HIS A 23 21.56 -7.32 -2.14
N PHE A 24 22.62 -7.39 -2.96
CA PHE A 24 22.53 -7.11 -4.39
C PHE A 24 21.67 -8.16 -5.14
N LEU A 25 21.79 -9.45 -4.80
CA LEU A 25 20.93 -10.49 -5.34
C LEU A 25 19.46 -10.28 -4.95
N LYS A 26 19.20 -9.88 -3.71
CA LYS A 26 17.85 -9.50 -3.25
C LYS A 26 17.33 -8.28 -4.02
N PHE A 27 18.17 -7.28 -4.21
CA PHE A 27 17.86 -6.11 -5.03
C PHE A 27 17.53 -6.50 -6.47
N ILE A 28 18.31 -7.36 -7.13
CA ILE A 28 18.03 -7.84 -8.49
C ILE A 28 16.70 -8.59 -8.53
N SER A 29 16.40 -9.43 -7.54
CA SER A 29 15.15 -10.17 -7.45
C SER A 29 13.94 -9.22 -7.35
N ILE A 30 14.02 -8.22 -6.46
CA ILE A 30 13.02 -7.15 -6.32
C ILE A 30 12.90 -6.39 -7.63
N TRP A 31 14.01 -5.92 -8.20
CA TRP A 31 14.01 -5.18 -9.45
C TRP A 31 13.40 -5.98 -10.60
N ARG A 32 13.70 -7.28 -10.75
CA ARG A 32 13.04 -8.14 -11.74
C ARG A 32 11.54 -8.26 -11.50
N LYS A 33 11.09 -8.32 -10.25
CA LYS A 33 9.66 -8.37 -9.89
C LYS A 33 8.96 -7.06 -10.28
N TYR A 34 9.58 -5.90 -10.00
CA TYR A 34 8.97 -4.58 -10.16
C TYR A 34 9.35 -3.83 -11.45
N LYS A 35 10.25 -4.37 -12.29
CA LYS A 35 10.52 -3.89 -13.65
C LYS A 35 9.34 -4.17 -14.59
N ARG A 36 8.43 -5.06 -14.21
CA ARG A 36 7.23 -5.35 -14.99
C ARG A 36 6.41 -4.06 -15.15
N SER A 37 6.36 -3.56 -16.37
CA SER A 37 5.35 -2.59 -16.79
C SER A 37 4.05 -3.37 -16.91
N TYR A 38 3.17 -3.23 -15.94
CA TYR A 38 1.82 -3.76 -16.04
C TYR A 38 0.97 -2.75 -16.80
N ASP A 39 0.10 -3.22 -17.68
CA ASP A 39 -0.85 -2.38 -18.41
C ASP A 39 -2.02 -1.89 -17.52
N PHE A 40 -2.05 -2.35 -16.26
CA PHE A 40 -3.03 -2.00 -15.26
C PHE A 40 -2.36 -1.81 -13.89
N PRO A 41 -2.91 -0.96 -12.99
CA PRO A 41 -2.34 -0.75 -11.67
C PRO A 41 -2.34 -2.04 -10.83
N ILE A 42 -1.26 -2.29 -10.10
CA ILE A 42 -1.15 -3.41 -9.16
C ILE A 42 -1.76 -3.10 -7.78
N LEU A 43 -1.99 -1.83 -7.49
CA LEU A 43 -2.44 -1.33 -6.19
C LEU A 43 -3.46 -0.22 -6.37
N PHE A 44 -4.57 -0.31 -5.64
CA PHE A 44 -5.61 0.71 -5.60
C PHE A 44 -5.79 1.24 -4.19
N GLN A 45 -5.79 2.57 -4.04
CA GLN A 45 -6.22 3.24 -2.82
C GLN A 45 -7.58 3.89 -3.11
N ILE A 46 -8.62 3.48 -2.37
CA ILE A 46 -10.00 3.89 -2.63
C ILE A 46 -10.49 4.70 -1.42
N GLN A 47 -10.73 5.99 -1.63
CA GLN A 47 -11.33 6.88 -0.64
C GLN A 47 -12.85 6.87 -0.80
N THR A 48 -13.55 6.15 0.08
CA THR A 48 -15.02 6.01 -0.01
C THR A 48 -15.76 7.19 0.61
N VAL A 49 -15.14 7.92 1.54
CA VAL A 49 -15.68 9.14 2.16
C VAL A 49 -14.57 10.19 2.29
N ASN A 50 -14.89 11.47 2.09
CA ASN A 50 -13.93 12.57 2.24
C ASN A 50 -13.89 13.16 3.67
N ARG A 51 -14.04 12.33 4.70
CA ARG A 51 -14.06 12.79 6.10
C ARG A 51 -13.10 12.03 6.99
N CYS A 52 -12.55 12.74 7.95
CA CYS A 52 -11.73 12.23 9.04
C CYS A 52 -12.22 12.84 10.36
N ASN A 53 -12.19 12.07 11.44
CA ASN A 53 -12.50 12.52 12.81
C ASN A 53 -11.25 12.96 13.60
N ALA A 54 -10.07 12.92 12.99
CA ALA A 54 -8.80 13.37 13.59
C ALA A 54 -8.24 14.61 12.89
N ASP A 55 -7.39 15.36 13.59
CA ASP A 55 -6.70 16.56 13.09
C ASP A 55 -5.18 16.43 13.31
N CYS A 56 -4.58 15.44 12.65
CA CYS A 56 -3.17 15.15 12.84
C CYS A 56 -2.30 16.25 12.20
N GLN A 57 -1.31 16.77 12.93
CA GLN A 57 -0.47 17.90 12.51
C GLN A 57 0.28 17.68 11.18
N MET A 58 0.63 16.42 10.87
CA MET A 58 1.32 16.05 9.63
C MET A 58 0.37 15.79 8.45
N CYS A 59 -0.95 15.82 8.66
CA CYS A 59 -1.92 15.39 7.66
C CYS A 59 -2.24 16.53 6.68
N PRO A 60 -2.12 16.30 5.36
CA PRO A 60 -2.51 17.29 4.35
C PRO A 60 -4.04 17.37 4.14
N TYR A 61 -4.84 16.62 4.90
CA TYR A 61 -6.29 16.55 4.70
C TYR A 61 -6.97 17.94 4.72
N SER A 62 -6.60 18.80 5.68
CA SER A 62 -7.18 20.14 5.84
C SER A 62 -6.97 21.06 4.64
N SER A 63 -5.95 20.83 3.82
CA SER A 63 -5.65 21.58 2.60
C SER A 63 -6.16 20.92 1.30
N THR A 64 -6.92 19.84 1.41
CA THR A 64 -7.42 19.05 0.26
C THR A 64 -8.95 18.94 0.26
N THR A 65 -9.49 17.72 0.24
CA THR A 65 -10.93 17.44 0.11
C THR A 65 -11.75 17.76 1.37
N ALA A 66 -11.09 18.11 2.47
CA ALA A 66 -11.75 18.56 3.71
C ALA A 66 -12.60 19.81 3.50
N GLN A 67 -12.19 20.71 2.60
CA GLN A 67 -12.89 21.97 2.31
C GLN A 67 -14.16 21.78 1.47
N ASN A 68 -14.30 20.61 0.83
CA ASN A 68 -15.48 20.30 0.04
C ASN A 68 -16.66 19.89 0.94
N SER A 69 -17.87 19.91 0.39
CA SER A 69 -19.04 19.29 1.03
C SER A 69 -18.80 17.80 1.31
N LEU A 70 -19.61 17.21 2.18
CA LEU A 70 -19.53 15.78 2.48
C LEU A 70 -19.79 15.00 1.18
N MET A 71 -18.82 14.19 0.79
CA MET A 71 -18.89 13.30 -0.36
C MET A 71 -18.71 11.87 0.12
N LEU A 72 -19.70 11.04 -0.22
CA LEU A 72 -19.66 9.60 -0.07
C LEU A 72 -19.67 9.00 -1.48
N MET A 73 -18.80 8.04 -1.74
CA MET A 73 -18.74 7.34 -3.01
C MET A 73 -20.05 6.57 -3.23
N GLU A 74 -20.70 6.83 -4.36
CA GLU A 74 -21.91 6.11 -4.76
C GLU A 74 -21.63 4.60 -4.90
N ASP A 75 -22.60 3.79 -4.49
CA ASP A 75 -22.44 2.34 -4.50
C ASP A 75 -22.30 1.79 -5.93
N ASN A 76 -22.99 2.39 -6.91
CA ASN A 76 -22.85 1.99 -8.31
C ASN A 76 -21.42 2.21 -8.82
N LEU A 77 -20.80 3.36 -8.51
CA LEU A 77 -19.42 3.65 -8.88
C LEU A 77 -18.45 2.67 -8.21
N PHE A 78 -18.65 2.39 -6.92
CA PHE A 78 -17.83 1.42 -6.19
C PHE A 78 -17.94 0.02 -6.81
N ASN A 79 -19.15 -0.43 -7.12
CA ASN A 79 -19.39 -1.74 -7.71
C ASN A 79 -18.75 -1.86 -9.10
N GLN A 80 -18.88 -0.82 -9.94
CA GLN A 80 -18.21 -0.76 -11.25
C GLN A 80 -16.69 -0.86 -11.11
N LEU A 81 -16.09 -0.08 -10.21
CA LEU A 81 -14.66 -0.09 -9.95
C LEU A 81 -14.16 -1.48 -9.51
N ILE A 82 -14.85 -2.12 -8.57
CA ILE A 82 -14.46 -3.45 -8.09
C ILE A 82 -14.68 -4.52 -9.18
N ASN A 83 -15.71 -4.39 -10.01
CA ASN A 83 -15.92 -5.29 -11.14
C ASN A 83 -14.77 -5.19 -12.16
N GLU A 84 -14.32 -3.99 -12.49
CA GLU A 84 -13.14 -3.79 -13.36
C GLU A 84 -11.88 -4.39 -12.76
N ILE A 85 -11.64 -4.17 -11.46
CA ILE A 85 -10.49 -4.74 -10.74
C ILE A 85 -10.57 -6.28 -10.70
N SER A 86 -11.75 -6.86 -10.50
CA SER A 86 -11.92 -8.31 -10.38
C SER A 86 -11.54 -9.08 -11.65
N GLY A 87 -11.62 -8.42 -12.82
CA GLY A 87 -11.23 -8.99 -14.10
C GLY A 87 -9.72 -9.02 -14.36
N ARG A 88 -8.89 -8.54 -13.41
CA ARG A 88 -7.45 -8.34 -13.57
C ARG A 88 -6.67 -9.25 -12.63
N ASN A 89 -5.68 -9.95 -13.18
CA ASN A 89 -4.88 -10.92 -12.41
C ASN A 89 -3.63 -10.28 -11.78
N GLU A 90 -3.23 -9.11 -12.26
CA GLU A 90 -2.07 -8.33 -11.84
C GLU A 90 -2.32 -7.49 -10.58
N VAL A 91 -3.59 -7.29 -10.20
CA VAL A 91 -3.94 -6.50 -9.01
C VAL A 91 -3.59 -7.29 -7.75
N GLU A 92 -2.67 -6.74 -6.96
CA GLU A 92 -2.19 -7.38 -5.73
C GLU A 92 -2.93 -6.87 -4.49
N LEU A 93 -3.31 -5.59 -4.45
CA LEU A 93 -3.79 -4.94 -3.23
C LEU A 93 -4.84 -3.85 -3.48
N ILE A 94 -5.91 -3.87 -2.69
CA ILE A 94 -6.83 -2.75 -2.49
C ILE A 94 -6.67 -2.24 -1.06
N VAL A 95 -6.52 -0.93 -0.90
CA VAL A 95 -6.50 -0.24 0.38
C VAL A 95 -7.72 0.69 0.46
N LEU A 96 -8.58 0.46 1.45
CA LEU A 96 -9.76 1.31 1.69
C LEU A 96 -9.40 2.52 2.57
N SER A 97 -8.50 3.38 2.09
CA SER A 97 -8.10 4.61 2.79
C SER A 97 -7.26 5.50 1.86
N LEU A 98 -7.31 6.81 2.07
CA LEU A 98 -6.34 7.74 1.47
C LEU A 98 -6.07 8.93 2.40
N GLN A 99 -6.87 10.00 2.29
CA GLN A 99 -6.79 11.20 3.12
C GLN A 99 -8.12 11.35 3.88
N ASN A 100 -8.48 10.30 4.62
CA ASN A 100 -9.75 10.19 5.34
C ASN A 100 -9.60 9.22 6.52
N GLU A 101 -10.61 9.17 7.40
CA GLU A 101 -10.80 8.04 8.31
C GLU A 101 -11.82 7.08 7.67
N PRO A 102 -11.42 5.87 7.27
CA PRO A 102 -12.33 4.97 6.57
C PRO A 102 -13.46 4.42 7.44
N LEU A 103 -13.30 4.36 8.77
CA LEU A 103 -14.37 3.93 9.67
C LEU A 103 -15.51 4.95 9.80
N VAL A 104 -15.35 6.18 9.27
CA VAL A 104 -16.45 7.15 9.15
C VAL A 104 -17.48 6.72 8.10
N ASP A 105 -17.08 5.92 7.10
CA ASP A 105 -18.02 5.33 6.15
C ASP A 105 -18.77 4.17 6.81
N LYS A 106 -20.07 4.37 7.06
CA LYS A 106 -20.95 3.36 7.70
C LYS A 106 -21.06 2.08 6.88
N ASN A 107 -20.79 2.14 5.57
CA ASN A 107 -20.86 1.00 4.66
C ASN A 107 -19.50 0.31 4.47
N ILE A 108 -18.44 0.73 5.16
CA ILE A 108 -17.06 0.25 4.93
C ILE A 108 -16.94 -1.28 5.05
N ILE A 109 -17.66 -1.89 5.99
CA ILE A 109 -17.66 -3.34 6.19
C ILE A 109 -18.34 -4.07 5.02
N ASP A 110 -19.43 -3.52 4.48
CA ASP A 110 -20.12 -4.11 3.34
C ASP A 110 -19.32 -3.91 2.04
N ARG A 111 -18.64 -2.76 1.90
CA ARG A 111 -17.65 -2.54 0.84
C ARG A 111 -16.51 -3.56 0.90
N ALA A 112 -15.98 -3.84 2.09
CA ALA A 112 -14.95 -4.86 2.29
C ALA A 112 -15.44 -6.28 1.93
N LYS A 113 -16.67 -6.65 2.33
CA LYS A 113 -17.30 -7.91 1.93
C LYS A 113 -17.47 -7.99 0.41
N TYR A 114 -17.97 -6.92 -0.21
CA TYR A 114 -18.17 -6.87 -1.66
C TYR A 114 -16.86 -7.08 -2.43
N ILE A 115 -15.77 -6.45 -1.98
CA ILE A 115 -14.43 -6.68 -2.53
C ILE A 115 -14.04 -8.16 -2.40
N LYS A 116 -14.21 -8.76 -1.23
CA LYS A 116 -13.81 -10.16 -1.01
C LYS A 116 -14.66 -11.18 -1.75
N LEU A 117 -15.92 -10.87 -2.03
CA LEU A 117 -16.78 -11.71 -2.86
C LEU A 117 -16.36 -11.66 -4.33
N ASN A 118 -16.06 -10.48 -4.88
CA ASN A 118 -15.79 -10.31 -6.31
C ASN A 118 -14.30 -10.46 -6.68
N ALA A 119 -13.39 -10.06 -5.80
CA ALA A 119 -11.95 -10.12 -6.00
C ALA A 119 -11.24 -10.90 -4.85
N PRO A 120 -11.59 -12.19 -4.62
CA PRO A 120 -11.14 -12.94 -3.44
C PRO A 120 -9.62 -13.10 -3.33
N LYS A 121 -8.91 -13.07 -4.47
CA LYS A 121 -7.45 -13.21 -4.53
C LYS A 121 -6.70 -11.91 -4.21
N VAL A 122 -7.37 -10.76 -4.33
CA VAL A 122 -6.75 -9.45 -4.09
C VAL A 122 -6.66 -9.22 -2.59
N LYS A 123 -5.49 -8.78 -2.11
CA LYS A 123 -5.33 -8.41 -0.70
C LYS A 123 -6.18 -7.19 -0.41
N LEU A 124 -6.71 -7.13 0.81
CA LEU A 124 -7.50 -6.01 1.26
C LEU A 124 -6.89 -5.48 2.55
N GLU A 125 -6.58 -4.19 2.55
CA GLU A 125 -6.06 -3.49 3.71
C GLU A 125 -6.97 -2.30 4.06
N LEU A 126 -7.01 -1.99 5.35
CA LEU A 126 -7.70 -0.84 5.92
C LEU A 126 -6.68 -0.13 6.81
N VAL A 127 -6.49 1.17 6.59
CA VAL A 127 -5.62 2.00 7.43
C VAL A 127 -6.51 3.01 8.14
N SER A 128 -6.59 2.90 9.46
CA SER A 128 -7.46 3.71 10.33
C SER A 128 -6.65 4.33 11.45
N ASN A 129 -7.11 5.47 11.96
CA ASN A 129 -6.57 6.10 13.16
C ASN A 129 -6.91 5.33 14.46
N GLY A 130 -7.88 4.40 14.39
CA GLY A 130 -8.24 3.51 15.51
C GLY A 130 -8.97 4.18 16.67
N TYR A 131 -9.53 5.38 16.45
CA TYR A 131 -10.35 6.10 17.44
C TYR A 131 -11.74 5.48 17.56
#